data_AF-X0XAK7-F1
#
_entry.id   AF-X0XAK7-F1
#
_cell.length_a   1.000
_cell.length_b   1.000
_cell.length_c   1.000
_cell.angle_alpha   90.00
_cell.angle_beta   90.00
_cell.angle_gamma   90.00
#
_symmetry.space_group_name_H-M   'P 1'
#
loop_
_entity.id
_entity.type
_entity.pdbx_description
1 polymer ?
#
loop_
_entity_poly.entity_id
_entity_poly.type
_entity_poly.pdbx_seq_one_letter_code
_entity_poly.pdbx_strand_id
1 'polypeptide(L)'
;MRNYTKASTTFYLGEEIPGIGTELIHVGSLLGDIGSCSFTTGVTSQVGRLLALDDNYAEAVYDQTSAVSFPGSSGGGVFNSETGQYIGMLTAGIRDAQGFAWYVPVRRQRAWAKSVGMEWAMDSMIPMPNEADLKKIPLDDGR
;
A
#
# COMPACT_ATOMS: atom_id res chain seq x y z
N MET A 1 -7.60 24.40 -3.71
CA MET A 1 -6.88 23.37 -4.47
C MET A 1 -7.55 23.19 -5.82
N ARG A 2 -6.80 23.24 -6.92
CA ARG A 2 -7.35 22.95 -8.26
C ARG A 2 -7.21 21.44 -8.47
N ASN A 3 -8.32 20.71 -8.59
CA ASN A 3 -8.27 19.28 -8.94
C ASN A 3 -7.87 19.16 -10.42
N TYR A 4 -6.68 18.63 -10.68
CA TYR A 4 -6.15 18.46 -12.03
C TYR A 4 -6.65 17.17 -12.70
N THR A 5 -7.31 16.28 -11.96
CA THR A 5 -7.87 15.02 -12.45
C THR A 5 -9.20 14.72 -11.75
N LYS A 6 -10.07 13.98 -12.46
CA LYS A 6 -11.28 13.35 -11.89
C LYS A 6 -11.06 11.87 -11.56
N ALA A 7 -9.93 11.31 -11.98
CA ALA A 7 -9.57 9.93 -11.71
C ALA A 7 -8.96 9.83 -10.31
N SER A 8 -9.45 8.86 -9.53
CA SER A 8 -8.87 8.43 -8.27
C SER A 8 -8.32 7.02 -8.44
N THR A 9 -7.47 6.59 -7.51
CA THR A 9 -7.11 5.17 -7.44
C THR A 9 -8.32 4.36 -6.97
N THR A 10 -8.35 3.08 -7.36
CA THR A 10 -9.27 2.08 -6.82
C THR A 10 -8.43 0.98 -6.17
N PHE A 11 -8.88 0.51 -5.00
CA PHE A 11 -8.22 -0.60 -4.32
C PHE A 11 -8.54 -1.92 -5.04
N TYR A 12 -7.55 -2.81 -5.10
CA TYR A 12 -7.79 -4.20 -5.48
C TYR A 12 -8.46 -4.90 -4.28
N LEU A 13 -9.79 -5.11 -4.38
CA LEU A 13 -10.60 -5.74 -3.33
C LEU A 13 -10.96 -7.19 -3.65
N GLY A 14 -10.36 -7.78 -4.69
CA GLY A 14 -10.55 -9.19 -5.06
C GLY A 14 -10.01 -10.14 -4.00
N GLU A 15 -10.58 -11.35 -3.95
CA GLU A 15 -10.14 -12.42 -3.04
C GLU A 15 -8.87 -13.13 -3.54
N GLU A 16 -8.61 -13.09 -4.84
CA GLU A 16 -7.40 -13.67 -5.43
C GLU A 16 -6.17 -12.83 -5.07
N ILE A 17 -5.14 -13.46 -4.54
CA ILE A 17 -3.90 -12.74 -4.23
C ILE A 17 -3.10 -12.59 -5.52
N PRO A 18 -2.67 -11.37 -5.91
CA PRO A 18 -1.76 -11.18 -7.04
C PRO A 18 -0.56 -12.12 -6.93
N GLY A 19 -0.41 -13.00 -7.92
CA GLY A 19 0.59 -14.05 -7.92
C GLY A 19 2.01 -13.51 -8.08
N ILE A 20 2.99 -14.37 -7.81
CA ILE A 20 4.38 -14.09 -8.18
C ILE A 20 4.46 -13.86 -9.69
N GLY A 21 5.17 -12.82 -10.09
CA GLY A 21 5.29 -12.41 -11.49
C GLY A 21 4.25 -11.40 -11.96
N THR A 22 3.21 -11.09 -11.16
CA THR A 22 2.29 -9.99 -11.49
C THR A 22 3.08 -8.70 -11.66
N GLU A 23 2.91 -8.05 -12.82
CA GLU A 23 3.57 -6.79 -13.14
C GLU A 23 3.03 -5.62 -12.30
N LEU A 24 3.96 -4.84 -11.78
CA LEU A 24 3.69 -3.78 -10.82
C LEU A 24 4.22 -2.44 -11.30
N ILE A 25 3.51 -1.39 -10.92
CA ILE A 25 3.95 0.00 -10.93
C ILE A 25 4.10 0.45 -9.49
N HIS A 26 5.21 1.10 -9.16
CA HIS A 26 5.39 1.83 -7.91
C HIS A 26 5.45 3.33 -8.19
N VAL A 27 4.68 4.10 -7.43
CA VAL A 27 4.70 5.56 -7.45
C VAL A 27 5.04 6.07 -6.05
N GLY A 28 6.14 6.80 -5.94
CA GLY A 28 6.67 7.30 -4.68
C GLY A 28 7.64 8.45 -4.89
N SER A 29 8.39 8.82 -3.85
CA SER A 29 9.38 9.91 -3.90
C SER A 29 10.76 9.35 -3.59
N LEU A 30 11.67 9.26 -4.57
CA LEU A 30 13.02 8.74 -4.29
C LEU A 30 13.79 9.75 -3.45
N LEU A 31 14.32 9.37 -2.29
CA LEU A 31 15.05 10.25 -1.35
C LEU A 31 14.19 11.36 -0.71
N GLY A 32 12.95 11.58 -1.14
CA GLY A 32 12.03 12.55 -0.53
C GLY A 32 12.30 14.00 -0.95
N ASP A 33 13.19 14.24 -1.91
CA ASP A 33 13.57 15.57 -2.37
C ASP A 33 12.53 16.18 -3.31
N ILE A 34 12.51 17.50 -3.42
CA ILE A 34 11.63 18.21 -4.37
C ILE A 34 11.95 17.76 -5.80
N GLY A 35 10.93 17.30 -6.53
CA GLY A 35 11.09 16.83 -7.91
C GLY A 35 11.52 15.37 -8.03
N SER A 36 11.65 14.64 -6.92
CA SER A 36 12.03 13.22 -6.90
C SER A 36 10.84 12.24 -6.98
N CYS A 37 9.65 12.76 -7.28
CA CYS A 37 8.50 11.92 -7.63
C CYS A 37 8.89 10.97 -8.75
N SER A 38 8.64 9.68 -8.52
CA SER A 38 9.14 8.61 -9.35
C SER A 38 8.03 7.66 -9.72
N PHE A 39 8.23 7.05 -10.88
CA PHE A 39 7.44 5.96 -11.41
C PHE A 39 8.42 4.85 -11.75
N THR A 40 8.34 3.72 -11.05
CA THR A 40 9.19 2.55 -11.29
C THR A 40 8.34 1.33 -11.55
N THR A 41 8.86 0.40 -12.33
CA THR A 41 8.18 -0.86 -12.66
C THR A 41 8.93 -2.04 -12.05
N GLY A 42 8.20 -3.12 -11.83
CA GLY A 42 8.75 -4.38 -11.31
C GLY A 42 7.70 -5.47 -11.33
N VAL A 43 7.92 -6.52 -10.54
CA VAL A 43 6.95 -7.60 -10.36
C VAL A 43 6.77 -7.93 -8.89
N THR A 44 5.66 -8.57 -8.55
CA THR A 44 5.53 -9.30 -7.28
C THR A 44 6.54 -10.43 -7.28
N SER A 45 7.60 -10.34 -6.47
CA SER A 45 8.69 -11.32 -6.45
C SER A 45 8.52 -12.41 -5.39
N GLN A 46 7.67 -12.16 -4.38
CA GLN A 46 7.24 -13.16 -3.40
C GLN A 46 5.95 -12.68 -2.72
N VAL A 47 5.10 -13.62 -2.31
CA VAL A 47 3.86 -13.33 -1.56
C VAL A 47 3.94 -13.93 -0.17
N GLY A 48 3.40 -13.25 0.84
CA GLY A 48 3.11 -13.86 2.13
C GLY A 48 4.30 -14.00 3.08
N ARG A 49 5.31 -13.13 3.00
CA ARG A 49 6.41 -13.11 3.97
C ARG A 49 5.89 -12.65 5.33
N LEU A 50 6.11 -13.45 6.36
CA LEU A 50 5.91 -13.06 7.75
C LEU A 50 7.19 -12.41 8.26
N LEU A 51 7.12 -11.12 8.59
CA LEU A 51 8.26 -10.32 9.04
C LEU A 51 7.86 -9.46 10.24
N ALA A 52 8.75 -9.34 11.22
CA ALA A 52 8.73 -8.27 12.22
C ALA A 52 9.73 -7.21 11.76
N LEU A 53 9.24 -6.14 11.14
CA LEU A 53 10.08 -5.07 10.58
C LEU A 53 10.44 -3.98 11.61
N ASP A 54 9.77 -3.99 12.78
CA ASP A 54 10.00 -3.08 13.90
C ASP A 54 9.77 -3.88 15.18
N ASP A 55 10.69 -3.75 16.14
CA ASP A 55 10.71 -4.49 17.40
C ASP A 55 9.46 -4.22 18.27
N ASN A 56 8.74 -3.13 18.00
CA ASN A 56 7.52 -2.76 18.72
C ASN A 56 6.26 -3.39 18.14
N TYR A 57 6.32 -4.02 16.95
CA TYR A 57 5.15 -4.55 16.27
C TYR A 57 5.25 -6.07 16.09
N ALA A 58 4.10 -6.73 16.17
CA ALA A 58 4.00 -8.16 15.91
C ALA A 58 4.39 -8.52 14.46
N GLU A 59 4.79 -9.77 14.25
CA GLU A 59 4.98 -10.31 12.92
C GLU A 59 3.74 -10.09 12.05
N ALA A 60 3.97 -9.64 10.83
CA ALA A 60 2.89 -9.37 9.92
C ALA A 60 3.23 -9.76 8.49
N VAL A 61 2.18 -9.87 7.68
CA VAL A 61 2.30 -10.29 6.28
C VAL A 61 2.75 -9.11 5.41
N TYR A 62 3.75 -9.38 4.58
CA TYR A 62 4.27 -8.51 3.53
C TYR A 62 4.43 -9.30 2.23
N ASP A 63 4.27 -8.62 1.11
CA ASP A 63 4.66 -9.13 -0.20
C ASP A 63 5.93 -8.41 -0.65
N GLN A 64 6.67 -9.04 -1.56
CA GLN A 64 7.93 -8.54 -2.06
C GLN A 64 7.77 -8.04 -3.49
N THR A 65 8.45 -6.94 -3.83
CA THR A 65 8.51 -6.37 -5.18
C THR A 65 9.95 -6.22 -5.66
N SER A 66 10.15 -6.36 -6.97
CA SER A 66 11.39 -5.99 -7.64
C SER A 66 11.42 -4.55 -8.14
N ALA A 67 10.36 -3.78 -7.92
CA ALA A 67 10.32 -2.37 -8.32
C ALA A 67 11.43 -1.59 -7.61
N VAL A 68 12.13 -0.75 -8.38
CA VAL A 68 13.21 0.09 -7.84
C VAL A 68 12.63 1.05 -6.80
N SER A 69 13.24 1.07 -5.62
CA SER A 69 12.87 1.96 -4.52
C SER A 69 14.12 2.32 -3.72
N PHE A 70 14.06 3.48 -3.07
CA PHE A 70 15.12 4.02 -2.24
C PHE A 70 14.52 4.53 -0.91
N PRO A 71 15.34 4.88 0.09
CA PRO A 71 14.84 5.67 1.21
C PRO A 71 14.02 6.86 0.70
N GLY A 72 12.89 7.16 1.34
CA GLY A 72 11.92 8.15 0.86
C GLY A 72 10.77 7.57 0.03
N SER A 73 10.96 6.40 -0.61
CA SER A 73 9.89 5.73 -1.37
C SER A 73 8.82 5.11 -0.48
N SER A 74 9.14 4.86 0.80
CA SER A 74 8.21 4.32 1.79
C SER A 74 6.94 5.17 1.91
N GLY A 75 5.78 4.53 1.97
CA GLY A 75 4.47 5.17 1.90
C GLY A 75 3.93 5.31 0.47
N GLY A 76 4.77 5.16 -0.55
CA GLY A 76 4.34 5.18 -1.95
C GLY A 76 3.47 3.98 -2.33
N GLY A 77 2.56 4.19 -3.28
CA GLY A 77 1.64 3.16 -3.73
C GLY A 77 2.29 2.13 -4.64
N VAL A 78 1.82 0.89 -4.55
CA VAL A 78 2.13 -0.20 -5.48
C VAL A 78 0.83 -0.58 -6.17
N PHE A 79 0.85 -0.61 -7.49
CA PHE A 79 -0.32 -0.80 -8.35
C PHE A 79 -0.09 -1.96 -9.30
N ASN A 80 -1.15 -2.72 -9.61
CA ASN A 80 -1.12 -3.69 -10.70
C ASN A 80 -1.01 -2.91 -12.03
N SER A 81 -0.03 -3.27 -12.88
CA SER A 81 0.27 -2.51 -14.10
C SER A 81 -0.85 -2.57 -15.14
N GLU A 82 -1.55 -3.70 -15.24
CA GLU A 82 -2.59 -3.94 -16.25
C GLU A 82 -3.90 -3.21 -15.90
N THR A 83 -4.28 -3.24 -14.62
CA THR A 83 -5.57 -2.72 -14.13
C THR A 83 -5.46 -1.31 -13.54
N GLY A 84 -4.26 -0.88 -13.14
CA GLY A 84 -4.03 0.37 -12.40
C GLY A 84 -4.57 0.36 -10.96
N GLN A 85 -5.06 -0.78 -10.47
CA GLN A 85 -5.60 -0.89 -9.11
C GLN A 85 -4.48 -0.90 -8.08
N TYR A 86 -4.70 -0.24 -6.94
CA TYR A 86 -3.80 -0.25 -5.81
C TYR A 86 -3.78 -1.63 -5.17
N ILE A 87 -2.59 -2.23 -5.07
CA ILE A 87 -2.39 -3.55 -4.46
C ILE A 87 -1.62 -3.51 -3.14
N GLY A 88 -1.04 -2.36 -2.77
CA GLY A 88 -0.35 -2.22 -1.49
C GLY A 88 0.51 -0.96 -1.35
N MET A 89 1.16 -0.83 -0.19
CA MET A 89 2.00 0.31 0.18
C MET A 89 3.44 -0.15 0.32
N LEU A 90 4.37 0.45 -0.44
CA LEU A 90 5.80 0.19 -0.22
C LEU A 90 6.18 0.67 1.18
N THR A 91 6.92 -0.14 1.95
CA THR A 91 7.22 0.19 3.36
C THR A 91 8.70 0.09 3.69
N ALA A 92 9.37 -0.96 3.24
CA ALA A 92 10.75 -1.24 3.60
C ALA A 92 11.46 -1.98 2.47
N GLY A 93 12.78 -2.01 2.49
CA GLY A 93 13.60 -2.80 1.58
C GLY A 93 15.01 -2.95 2.12
N ILE A 94 15.81 -3.80 1.47
CA ILE A 94 17.20 -3.99 1.85
C ILE A 94 18.02 -2.86 1.22
N ARG A 95 18.63 -2.01 2.05
CA ARG A 95 19.35 -0.78 1.61
C ARG A 95 20.35 -1.04 0.47
N ASP A 96 21.05 -2.17 0.52
CA ASP A 96 22.11 -2.51 -0.42
C ASP A 96 21.66 -3.51 -1.51
N ALA A 97 20.38 -3.92 -1.54
CA ALA A 97 19.84 -4.82 -2.55
C ALA A 97 18.64 -4.18 -3.26
N GLN A 98 18.93 -3.43 -4.33
CA GLN A 98 17.90 -2.90 -5.22
C GLN A 98 17.09 -4.04 -5.85
N GLY A 99 15.78 -3.81 -6.01
CA GLY A 99 14.85 -4.85 -6.46
C GLY A 99 14.51 -5.88 -5.38
N PHE A 100 14.82 -5.59 -4.11
CA PHE A 100 14.39 -6.39 -2.97
C PHE A 100 13.71 -5.49 -1.93
N ALA A 101 12.43 -5.19 -2.17
CA ALA A 101 11.62 -4.38 -1.28
C ALA A 101 10.33 -5.10 -0.89
N TRP A 102 9.74 -4.70 0.23
CA TRP A 102 8.48 -5.19 0.74
C TRP A 102 7.40 -4.11 0.67
N TYR A 103 6.18 -4.56 0.46
CA TYR A 103 4.99 -3.73 0.56
C TYR A 103 3.95 -4.38 1.46
N VAL A 104 3.18 -3.53 2.16
CA VAL A 104 2.01 -3.93 2.92
C VAL A 104 0.89 -4.21 1.91
N PRO A 105 0.46 -5.47 1.72
CA PRO A 105 -0.52 -5.78 0.71
C PRO A 105 -1.90 -5.25 1.09
N VAL A 106 -2.70 -4.83 0.10
CA VAL A 106 -4.04 -4.25 0.29
C VAL A 106 -4.98 -5.19 1.05
N ARG A 107 -4.82 -6.52 0.90
CA ARG A 107 -5.60 -7.50 1.68
C ARG A 107 -5.38 -7.39 3.19
N ARG A 108 -4.16 -7.04 3.64
CA ARG A 108 -3.86 -6.80 5.05
C ARG A 108 -4.50 -5.49 5.52
N GLN A 109 -4.39 -4.44 4.70
CA GLN A 109 -5.02 -3.14 4.99
C GLN A 109 -6.54 -3.28 5.12
N ARG A 110 -7.17 -4.02 4.20
CA ARG A 110 -8.61 -4.33 4.21
C ARG A 110 -9.02 -5.13 5.45
N ALA A 111 -8.25 -6.16 5.82
CA ALA A 111 -8.52 -6.94 7.01
C ALA A 111 -8.48 -6.07 8.29
N TRP A 112 -7.50 -5.18 8.40
CA TRP A 112 -7.42 -4.21 9.48
C TRP A 112 -8.61 -3.24 9.45
N ALA A 113 -8.88 -2.61 8.31
CA ALA A 113 -9.99 -1.66 8.14
C ALA A 113 -11.34 -2.29 8.53
N LYS A 114 -11.57 -3.55 8.15
CA LYS A 114 -12.76 -4.30 8.57
C LYS A 114 -12.81 -4.53 10.09
N SER A 115 -11.67 -4.85 10.71
CA SER A 115 -11.60 -5.08 12.17
C SER A 115 -11.92 -3.84 13.00
N VAL A 116 -11.66 -2.64 12.48
CA VAL A 116 -11.95 -1.36 13.14
C VAL A 116 -13.21 -0.66 12.59
N GLY A 117 -13.98 -1.31 11.70
CA GLY A 117 -15.21 -0.74 11.14
C GLY A 117 -14.99 0.40 10.13
N MET A 118 -13.81 0.47 9.51
CA MET A 118 -13.39 1.50 8.55
C MET A 118 -13.31 0.99 7.10
N GLU A 119 -13.98 -0.11 6.76
CA GLU A 119 -13.95 -0.66 5.39
C GLU A 119 -14.50 0.33 4.34
N TRP A 120 -15.36 1.28 4.74
CA TRP A 120 -15.84 2.40 3.92
C TRP A 120 -14.73 3.32 3.37
N ALA A 121 -13.56 3.34 4.01
CA ALA A 121 -12.42 4.11 3.52
C ALA A 121 -11.74 3.45 2.31
N MET A 122 -12.00 2.16 2.08
CA MET A 122 -11.40 1.37 1.01
C MET A 122 -12.42 0.94 -0.06
N ASP A 123 -13.67 0.69 0.34
CA ASP A 123 -14.74 0.26 -0.56
C ASP A 123 -15.80 1.36 -0.72
N SER A 124 -15.89 1.92 -1.92
CA SER A 124 -16.87 2.97 -2.25
C SER A 124 -18.32 2.47 -2.25
N MET A 125 -18.54 1.16 -2.23
CA MET A 125 -19.87 0.56 -2.10
C MET A 125 -20.38 0.60 -0.66
N ILE A 126 -19.52 0.82 0.32
CA ILE A 126 -19.89 0.92 1.73
C ILE A 126 -20.13 2.39 2.08
N PRO A 127 -21.32 2.77 2.56
CA PRO A 127 -21.62 4.15 2.92
C PRO A 127 -20.69 4.67 4.01
N MET A 128 -20.08 5.83 3.77
CA MET A 128 -19.31 6.56 4.77
C MET A 128 -20.21 6.96 5.95
N PRO A 129 -19.74 6.85 7.21
CA PRO A 129 -20.45 7.36 8.36
C PRO A 129 -20.71 8.87 8.26
N ASN A 130 -21.73 9.35 8.98
CA ASN A 130 -21.98 10.78 9.08
C ASN A 130 -20.84 11.48 9.87
N GLU A 131 -20.74 12.80 9.75
CA GLU A 131 -19.67 13.59 10.38
C GLU A 131 -19.62 13.44 11.91
N ALA A 132 -20.77 13.30 12.57
CA ALA A 132 -20.84 13.16 14.02
C ALA A 132 -20.27 11.82 14.50
N ASP A 133 -20.46 10.76 13.72
CA ASP A 133 -19.89 9.44 14.01
C ASP A 133 -18.42 9.35 13.60
N LEU A 134 -18.02 9.98 12.47
CA LEU A 134 -16.61 10.08 12.08
C LEU A 134 -15.74 10.73 13.16
N LYS A 135 -16.22 11.81 13.80
CA LYS A 135 -15.49 12.50 14.88
C LYS A 135 -15.28 11.66 16.15
N LYS A 136 -16.02 10.56 16.31
CA LYS A 136 -15.88 9.64 17.45
C LYS A 136 -14.87 8.53 17.18
N ILE A 137 -14.48 8.32 15.92
CA ILE A 137 -13.50 7.30 15.55
C ILE A 137 -12.12 7.76 16.08
N PRO A 138 -11.43 6.93 16.88
CA PRO A 138 -10.05 7.21 17.30
C PRO A 138 -9.14 7.41 16.09
N LEU A 139 -8.12 8.28 16.24
CA LEU A 139 -7.12 8.49 15.18
C LEU A 139 -6.22 7.28 14.95
N ASP A 140 -6.06 6.43 15.97
CA ASP A 140 -5.16 5.28 16.01
C ASP A 140 -5.81 4.19 16.87
N ASP A 141 -5.62 2.92 16.52
CA ASP A 141 -6.04 1.76 17.33
C ASP A 141 -4.99 1.34 18.37
N GLY A 142 -3.84 2.01 18.40
CA GLY A 142 -2.79 1.87 19.40
C GLY A 142 -2.01 0.56 19.29
N ARG A 143 -1.95 -0.02 18.08
CA ARG A 143 -1.34 -1.32 17.79
C ARG A 143 -0.23 -1.27 16.78
#